data_AF-A0A8J3L443-F1
#
_entry.id   AF-A0A8J3L443-F1
#
_cell.length_a   1.000
_cell.length_b   1.000
_cell.length_c   1.000
_cell.angle_alpha   90.00
_cell.angle_beta   90.00
_cell.angle_gamma   90.00
#
_symmetry.space_group_name_H-M   'P 1'
#
loop_
_entity.id
_entity.type
_entity.pdbx_description
1 polymer ?
#
loop_
_entity_poly.entity_id
_entity_poly.type
_entity_poly.pdbx_seq_one_letter_code
_entity_poly.pdbx_strand_id
1 'polypeptide(L)'
;MRPGTVRLLGTVLVGFALSATAACGKVTPAAGPGPAAPTGATTTPATATTAVTGQAVPSAATSATTATGTPKNTACAAFAEAHQSGVAALAPVGAVLRRGGLSKQGLATATVDLNAAFTAMHTRVAAAAELSADPQLKAKISAYQLAIEQAIVAVEGSDSEQAKLQAALDSPAMAAAEKAVTAACA
;
A
#
# COMPACT_ATOMS: atom_id res chain seq x y z
N MET A 1 -12.39 -46.02 -32.85
CA MET A 1 -13.75 -45.49 -32.62
C MET A 1 -13.85 -45.07 -31.16
N ARG A 2 -14.57 -43.98 -30.88
CA ARG A 2 -14.48 -43.08 -29.70
C ARG A 2 -14.45 -43.75 -28.31
N PRO A 3 -13.74 -43.13 -27.36
CA PRO A 3 -14.26 -42.87 -26.02
C PRO A 3 -14.64 -41.39 -25.91
N GLY A 4 -15.90 -41.16 -25.53
CA GLY A 4 -16.47 -39.84 -25.28
C GLY A 4 -16.12 -39.29 -23.90
N THR A 5 -16.21 -37.97 -23.84
CA THR A 5 -16.08 -36.99 -22.77
C THR A 5 -16.63 -37.40 -21.40
N VAL A 6 -15.84 -37.19 -20.34
CA VAL A 6 -16.35 -36.70 -19.04
C VAL A 6 -15.42 -35.60 -18.53
N ARG A 7 -15.84 -34.35 -18.70
CA ARG A 7 -15.33 -33.19 -17.96
C ARG A 7 -15.97 -33.24 -16.58
N LEU A 8 -15.17 -33.23 -15.52
CA LEU A 8 -15.63 -32.93 -14.17
C LEU A 8 -14.82 -31.74 -13.65
N LEU A 9 -15.45 -30.56 -13.77
CA LEU A 9 -15.21 -29.40 -12.91
C LEU A 9 -15.55 -29.83 -11.48
N GLY A 10 -14.61 -29.65 -10.55
CA GLY A 10 -14.79 -29.96 -9.14
C GLY A 10 -14.10 -28.94 -8.27
N THR A 11 -14.73 -27.76 -8.16
CA THR A 11 -14.42 -26.71 -7.20
C THR A 11 -14.71 -27.22 -5.79
N VAL A 12 -13.71 -27.32 -4.92
CA VAL A 12 -13.92 -27.45 -3.47
C VAL A 12 -13.11 -26.37 -2.77
N LEU A 13 -13.77 -25.22 -2.60
CA LEU A 13 -13.56 -24.33 -1.47
C LEU A 13 -14.07 -25.02 -0.21
N VAL A 14 -13.33 -24.96 0.90
CA VAL A 14 -13.80 -24.74 2.28
C VAL A 14 -12.63 -24.91 3.26
N GLY A 15 -12.42 -23.90 4.13
CA GLY A 15 -11.96 -24.15 5.50
C GLY A 15 -10.69 -23.47 5.99
N PHE A 16 -10.53 -22.15 5.87
CA PHE A 16 -9.57 -21.42 6.73
C PHE A 16 -10.33 -20.84 7.94
N ALA A 17 -10.26 -21.53 9.07
CA ALA A 17 -10.81 -21.07 10.34
C ALA A 17 -9.78 -20.14 11.02
N LEU A 18 -10.07 -18.85 11.12
CA LEU A 18 -9.35 -17.94 12.01
C LEU A 18 -10.01 -17.98 13.39
N SER A 19 -9.33 -18.58 14.36
CA SER A 19 -9.64 -18.43 15.78
C SER A 19 -8.97 -17.16 16.31
N ALA A 20 -9.79 -16.16 16.65
CA ALA A 20 -9.36 -14.97 17.36
C ALA A 20 -9.44 -15.21 18.88
N THR A 21 -8.33 -15.06 19.60
CA THR A 21 -8.32 -14.88 21.05
C THR A 21 -7.85 -13.47 21.39
N ALA A 22 -8.77 -12.70 21.94
CA ALA A 22 -8.56 -11.37 22.49
C ALA A 22 -7.83 -11.44 23.85
N ALA A 23 -6.89 -10.52 24.06
CA ALA A 23 -6.47 -10.12 25.39
C ALA A 23 -6.17 -8.61 25.40
N CYS A 24 -7.15 -7.84 25.90
CA CYS A 24 -6.99 -6.44 26.29
C CYS A 24 -6.11 -6.36 27.56
N GLY A 25 -5.02 -5.62 27.49
CA GLY A 25 -4.31 -5.09 28.66
C GLY A 25 -4.52 -3.58 28.77
N LYS A 26 -5.27 -3.15 29.79
CA LYS A 26 -5.43 -1.74 30.21
C LYS A 26 -4.08 -1.20 30.70
N VAL A 27 -3.68 0.00 30.26
CA VAL A 27 -2.70 0.82 30.99
C VAL A 27 -3.25 2.24 31.14
N THR A 28 -3.37 2.66 32.39
CA THR A 28 -3.87 3.95 32.90
C THR A 28 -2.77 5.03 32.79
N PRO A 29 -3.10 6.32 32.57
CA PRO A 29 -2.10 7.38 32.40
C PRO A 29 -1.51 7.88 33.73
N ALA A 30 -0.24 8.28 33.72
CA ALA A 30 0.39 9.01 34.82
C ALA A 30 0.72 10.45 34.41
N ALA A 31 0.30 11.39 35.26
CA ALA A 31 0.45 12.83 35.15
C ALA A 31 1.92 13.30 35.27
N GLY A 32 2.24 14.44 34.63
CA GLY A 32 3.56 15.08 34.69
C GLY A 32 3.79 15.95 35.92
N PRO A 33 4.85 16.77 35.90
CA PRO A 33 4.86 18.07 36.55
C PRO A 33 5.26 19.21 35.58
N GLY A 34 4.64 20.39 35.78
CA GLY A 34 4.88 21.62 35.03
C GLY A 34 6.07 22.48 35.52
N PRO A 35 6.05 23.81 35.32
CA PRO A 35 7.02 24.51 34.47
C PRO A 35 8.02 25.41 35.23
N ALA A 36 9.12 25.78 34.58
CA ALA A 36 9.98 26.90 34.97
C ALA A 36 10.45 27.70 33.75
N ALA A 37 10.18 29.01 33.74
CA ALA A 37 10.77 29.99 32.82
C ALA A 37 12.24 30.28 33.20
N PRO A 38 13.06 30.86 32.30
CA PRO A 38 13.23 32.32 32.37
C PRO A 38 13.43 33.07 31.02
N THR A 39 13.19 34.36 31.13
CA THR A 39 13.51 35.52 30.27
C THR A 39 15.00 35.72 29.94
N GLY A 40 15.28 36.36 28.78
CA GLY A 40 16.49 37.20 28.59
C GLY A 40 17.17 37.07 27.22
N ALA A 41 17.37 38.19 26.53
CA ALA A 41 17.89 38.29 25.17
C ALA A 41 19.43 38.42 25.08
N THR A 42 19.96 38.14 23.87
CA THR A 42 21.03 38.85 23.11
C THR A 42 22.25 38.01 22.69
N THR A 43 22.69 38.31 21.45
CA THR A 43 23.98 38.08 20.75
C THR A 43 24.26 36.76 20.01
N THR A 44 24.31 36.88 18.68
CA THR A 44 25.05 36.03 17.71
C THR A 44 26.57 36.23 17.88
N PRO A 45 27.41 35.23 17.56
CA PRO A 45 27.98 35.16 16.21
C PRO A 45 28.08 33.75 15.61
N ALA A 46 28.28 33.72 14.29
CA ALA A 46 28.32 32.55 13.44
C ALA A 46 29.41 31.52 13.79
N THR A 47 29.12 30.24 13.58
CA THR A 47 30.15 29.24 13.27
C THR A 47 29.57 28.21 12.30
N ALA A 48 30.30 28.01 11.20
CA ALA A 48 29.96 27.12 10.10
C ALA A 48 29.73 25.68 10.59
N THR A 49 28.65 25.06 10.15
CA THR A 49 28.51 23.60 10.18
C THR A 49 28.21 23.11 8.78
N THR A 50 29.09 22.24 8.32
CA THR A 50 29.13 21.52 7.06
C THR A 50 27.77 20.91 6.73
N ALA A 51 27.32 21.15 5.49
CA ALA A 51 26.14 20.53 4.93
C ALA A 51 26.31 19.00 4.91
N VAL A 52 25.53 18.30 5.72
CA VAL A 52 25.11 16.93 5.40
C VAL A 52 23.83 17.08 4.60
N THR A 53 23.86 16.67 3.34
CA THR A 53 22.69 16.45 2.49
C THR A 53 21.84 15.35 3.12
N GLY A 54 21.08 15.72 4.15
CA GLY A 54 19.95 14.98 4.65
C GLY A 54 18.90 14.97 3.55
N GLN A 55 18.70 13.78 2.98
CA GLN A 55 17.69 13.49 1.99
C GLN A 55 16.34 14.02 2.47
N ALA A 56 15.87 15.09 1.83
CA ALA A 56 14.56 15.62 2.07
C ALA A 56 13.56 14.50 1.74
N VAL A 57 12.90 13.98 2.77
CA VAL A 57 11.61 13.31 2.58
C VAL A 57 10.73 14.37 1.93
N PRO A 58 10.27 14.21 0.67
CA PRO A 58 9.34 15.17 0.12
C PRO A 58 8.06 15.04 0.94
N SER A 59 7.83 16.03 1.82
CA SER A 59 6.50 16.33 2.34
C SER A 59 5.61 16.56 1.13
N ALA A 60 4.84 15.54 0.76
CA ALA A 60 3.77 15.68 -0.19
C ALA A 60 2.76 16.65 0.44
N ALA A 61 2.86 17.92 0.06
CA ALA A 61 1.76 18.85 0.23
C ALA A 61 0.62 18.31 -0.63
N THR A 62 -0.29 17.57 0.01
CA THR A 62 -1.53 17.14 -0.63
C THR A 62 -2.33 18.39 -0.90
N SER A 63 -2.37 18.80 -2.16
CA SER A 63 -3.37 19.75 -2.64
C SER A 63 -4.73 19.10 -2.41
N ALA A 64 -5.39 19.50 -1.32
CA ALA A 64 -6.79 19.18 -1.10
C ALA A 64 -7.61 19.94 -2.14
N THR A 65 -7.80 19.33 -3.31
CA THR A 65 -8.83 19.77 -4.24
C THR A 65 -10.15 19.42 -3.59
N THR A 66 -10.89 20.43 -3.13
CA THR A 66 -12.25 20.29 -2.63
C THR A 66 -13.14 19.82 -3.78
N ALA A 67 -13.22 18.50 -3.96
CA ALA A 67 -14.09 17.88 -4.95
C ALA A 67 -15.55 18.15 -4.55
N THR A 68 -16.26 18.92 -5.38
CA THR A 68 -17.71 19.20 -5.27
C THR A 68 -18.52 17.98 -5.72
N GLY A 69 -18.13 16.79 -5.27
CA GLY A 69 -18.70 15.50 -5.64
C GLY A 69 -19.47 14.86 -4.48
N THR A 70 -20.40 13.96 -4.81
CA THR A 70 -20.96 13.05 -3.79
C THR A 70 -19.82 12.25 -3.13
N PRO A 71 -19.95 11.83 -1.86
CA PRO A 71 -18.92 11.03 -1.18
C PRO A 71 -18.47 9.80 -1.98
N LYS A 72 -19.40 9.14 -2.71
CA LYS A 72 -19.08 8.06 -3.65
C LYS A 72 -18.11 8.53 -4.74
N ASN A 73 -18.41 9.64 -5.41
CA ASN A 73 -17.57 10.15 -6.51
C ASN A 73 -16.19 10.59 -5.99
N THR A 74 -16.12 11.19 -4.80
CA THR A 74 -14.85 11.58 -4.18
C THR A 74 -13.99 10.37 -3.81
N ALA A 75 -14.58 9.31 -3.22
CA ALA A 75 -13.87 8.07 -2.91
C ALA A 75 -13.38 7.34 -4.17
N CYS A 76 -14.21 7.30 -5.21
CA CYS A 76 -13.84 6.70 -6.49
C CYS A 76 -12.73 7.45 -7.22
N ALA A 77 -12.75 8.79 -7.19
CA ALA A 77 -11.67 9.61 -7.74
C ALA A 77 -10.36 9.39 -6.96
N ALA A 78 -10.42 9.39 -5.63
CA ALA A 78 -9.26 9.14 -4.78
C ALA A 78 -8.68 7.74 -5.00
N PHE A 79 -9.52 6.72 -5.15
CA PHE A 79 -9.08 5.37 -5.51
C PHE A 79 -8.40 5.34 -6.87
N ALA A 80 -8.98 5.96 -7.90
CA ALA A 80 -8.42 5.99 -9.24
C ALA A 80 -7.04 6.67 -9.27
N GLU A 81 -6.88 7.80 -8.56
CA GLU A 81 -5.61 8.50 -8.42
C GLU A 81 -4.57 7.65 -7.67
N ALA A 82 -4.97 7.03 -6.55
CA ALA A 82 -4.12 6.13 -5.78
C ALA A 82 -3.64 4.95 -6.63
N HIS A 83 -4.55 4.33 -7.37
CA HIS A 83 -4.28 3.22 -8.26
C HIS A 83 -3.30 3.63 -9.37
N GLN A 84 -3.60 4.71 -10.09
CA GLN A 84 -2.79 5.18 -11.20
C GLN A 84 -1.37 5.57 -10.73
N SER A 85 -1.25 6.24 -9.60
CA SER A 85 0.05 6.57 -9.03
C SER A 85 0.82 5.33 -8.57
N GLY A 86 0.14 4.34 -8.00
CA GLY A 86 0.75 3.06 -7.62
C GLY A 86 1.30 2.31 -8.83
N VAL A 87 0.49 2.15 -9.88
CA VAL A 87 0.91 1.51 -11.14
C VAL A 87 2.09 2.25 -11.78
N ALA A 88 2.06 3.59 -11.80
CA ALA A 88 3.16 4.38 -12.32
C ALA A 88 4.46 4.19 -11.52
N ALA A 89 4.39 4.05 -10.19
CA ALA A 89 5.54 3.77 -9.34
C ALA A 89 6.08 2.34 -9.50
N LEU A 90 5.21 1.36 -9.77
CA LEU A 90 5.59 -0.04 -9.98
C LEU A 90 6.17 -0.29 -11.39
N ALA A 91 5.78 0.49 -12.39
CA ALA A 91 6.13 0.27 -13.79
C ALA A 91 7.65 0.18 -14.06
N PRO A 92 8.52 1.06 -13.50
CA PRO A 92 9.97 0.95 -13.68
C PRO A 92 10.53 -0.37 -13.15
N VAL A 93 10.07 -0.81 -11.97
CA VAL A 93 10.53 -2.06 -11.35
C VAL A 93 10.06 -3.26 -12.14
N GLY A 94 8.80 -3.25 -12.61
CA GLY A 94 8.28 -4.28 -13.51
C GLY A 94 9.02 -4.35 -14.86
N ALA A 95 9.50 -3.22 -15.39
CA ALA A 95 10.34 -3.20 -16.59
C ALA A 95 11.75 -3.76 -16.34
N VAL A 96 12.31 -3.58 -15.13
CA VAL A 96 13.57 -4.18 -14.71
C VAL A 96 13.42 -5.70 -14.53
N LEU A 97 12.38 -6.14 -13.80
CA LEU A 97 12.11 -7.55 -13.53
C LEU A 97 11.80 -8.36 -14.79
N ARG A 98 11.19 -7.77 -15.82
CA ARG A 98 10.93 -8.49 -17.08
C ARG A 98 12.15 -8.68 -17.98
N ARG A 99 13.23 -7.92 -17.77
CA ARG A 99 14.44 -7.99 -18.62
C ARG A 99 15.30 -9.23 -18.37
N GLY A 100 15.12 -9.95 -17.26
CA GLY A 100 15.92 -11.14 -16.95
C GLY A 100 17.32 -10.80 -16.40
N GLY A 101 17.96 -11.79 -15.78
CA GLY A 101 19.40 -11.75 -15.48
C GLY A 101 19.84 -10.73 -14.43
N LEU A 102 18.97 -10.38 -13.48
CA LEU A 102 19.33 -9.44 -12.43
C LEU A 102 20.37 -10.03 -11.48
N SER A 103 21.33 -9.19 -11.08
CA SER A 103 22.26 -9.53 -10.01
C SER A 103 21.54 -9.62 -8.67
N LYS A 104 22.15 -10.26 -7.66
CA LYS A 104 21.62 -10.28 -6.30
C LYS A 104 21.34 -8.87 -5.76
N GLN A 105 22.23 -7.92 -6.05
CA GLN A 105 22.05 -6.53 -5.66
C GLN A 105 20.87 -5.89 -6.41
N GLY A 106 20.71 -6.15 -7.71
CA GLY A 106 19.57 -5.66 -8.49
C GLY A 106 18.25 -6.23 -7.99
N LEU A 107 18.22 -7.50 -7.59
CA LEU A 107 17.04 -8.13 -6.99
C LEU A 107 16.72 -7.53 -5.62
N ALA A 108 17.72 -7.30 -4.76
CA ALA A 108 17.52 -6.65 -3.46
C ALA A 108 16.97 -5.22 -3.62
N THR A 109 17.49 -4.44 -4.58
CA THR A 109 16.94 -3.12 -4.91
C THR A 109 15.50 -3.22 -5.39
N ALA A 110 15.18 -4.15 -6.29
CA ALA A 110 13.81 -4.36 -6.77
C ALA A 110 12.85 -4.73 -5.64
N THR A 111 13.26 -5.57 -4.68
CA THR A 111 12.47 -5.90 -3.48
C THR A 111 12.16 -4.65 -2.65
N VAL A 112 13.16 -3.81 -2.37
CA VAL A 112 12.99 -2.56 -1.62
C VAL A 112 12.05 -1.60 -2.35
N ASP A 113 12.25 -1.41 -3.65
CA ASP A 113 11.44 -0.50 -4.47
C ASP A 113 9.99 -0.97 -4.57
N LEU A 114 9.77 -2.29 -4.72
CA LEU A 114 8.42 -2.87 -4.71
C LEU A 114 7.73 -2.66 -3.37
N ASN A 115 8.40 -2.95 -2.25
CA ASN A 115 7.83 -2.74 -0.92
C ASN A 115 7.46 -1.28 -0.67
N ALA A 116 8.32 -0.35 -1.08
CA ALA A 116 8.05 1.09 -0.98
C ALA A 116 6.84 1.49 -1.82
N ALA A 117 6.77 1.04 -3.07
CA ALA A 117 5.67 1.37 -3.99
C ALA A 117 4.33 0.78 -3.51
N PHE A 118 4.30 -0.50 -3.12
CA PHE A 118 3.09 -1.12 -2.57
C PHE A 118 2.64 -0.48 -1.26
N THR A 119 3.56 -0.14 -0.36
CA THR A 119 3.23 0.54 0.91
C THR A 119 2.61 1.93 0.67
N ALA A 120 3.17 2.70 -0.27
CA ALA A 120 2.62 3.99 -0.65
C ALA A 120 1.23 3.84 -1.28
N MET A 121 1.05 2.85 -2.14
CA MET A 121 -0.24 2.53 -2.76
C MET A 121 -1.28 2.14 -1.70
N HIS A 122 -0.92 1.24 -0.77
CA HIS A 122 -1.77 0.81 0.35
C HIS A 122 -2.26 2.01 1.15
N THR A 123 -1.35 2.91 1.55
CA THR A 123 -1.68 4.10 2.34
C THR A 123 -2.69 5.01 1.63
N ARG A 124 -2.54 5.21 0.32
CA ARG A 124 -3.47 6.06 -0.45
C ARG A 124 -4.83 5.40 -0.67
N VAL A 125 -4.85 4.09 -0.89
CA VAL A 125 -6.11 3.32 -0.99
C VAL A 125 -6.83 3.28 0.36
N ALA A 126 -6.09 3.22 1.48
CA ALA A 126 -6.62 3.39 2.83
C ALA A 126 -7.34 4.74 2.99
N ALA A 127 -6.68 5.82 2.58
CA ALA A 127 -7.30 7.14 2.59
C ALA A 127 -8.57 7.22 1.72
N ALA A 128 -8.59 6.59 0.54
CA ALA A 128 -9.76 6.55 -0.33
C ALA A 128 -10.96 5.83 0.31
N ALA A 129 -10.74 4.76 1.07
CA ALA A 129 -11.81 4.05 1.78
C ALA A 129 -12.49 4.92 2.85
N GLU A 130 -11.74 5.78 3.52
CA GLU A 130 -12.27 6.69 4.55
C GLU A 130 -13.13 7.81 3.98
N LEU A 131 -13.03 8.09 2.68
CA LEU A 131 -13.89 9.05 1.98
C LEU A 131 -15.25 8.44 1.56
N SER A 132 -15.37 7.10 1.58
CA SER A 132 -16.60 6.42 1.17
C SER A 132 -17.60 6.32 2.32
N ALA A 133 -18.77 6.94 2.13
CA ALA A 133 -19.94 6.73 2.99
C ALA A 133 -20.78 5.49 2.59
N ASP A 134 -20.49 4.88 1.42
CA ASP A 134 -21.13 3.65 0.97
C ASP A 134 -20.40 2.43 1.57
N PRO A 135 -21.08 1.60 2.40
CA PRO A 135 -20.49 0.40 3.00
C PRO A 135 -20.02 -0.64 1.96
N GLN A 136 -20.71 -0.77 0.83
CA GLN A 136 -20.33 -1.73 -0.21
C GLN A 136 -19.06 -1.28 -0.91
N LEU A 137 -18.99 -0.01 -1.33
CA LEU A 137 -17.76 0.56 -1.91
C LEU A 137 -16.60 0.50 -0.91
N LYS A 138 -16.82 0.87 0.35
CA LYS A 138 -15.79 0.78 1.41
C LYS A 138 -15.26 -0.64 1.54
N ALA A 139 -16.13 -1.65 1.57
CA ALA A 139 -15.72 -3.06 1.62
C ALA A 139 -14.91 -3.49 0.38
N LYS A 140 -15.26 -3.02 -0.82
CA LYS A 140 -14.47 -3.31 -2.04
C LYS A 140 -13.08 -2.66 -1.99
N ILE A 141 -12.99 -1.41 -1.54
CA ILE A 141 -11.70 -0.72 -1.39
C ILE A 141 -10.84 -1.43 -0.33
N SER A 142 -11.41 -1.84 0.81
CA SER A 142 -10.69 -2.62 1.82
C SER A 142 -10.24 -4.00 1.33
N ALA A 143 -11.01 -4.67 0.47
CA ALA A 143 -10.56 -5.91 -0.17
C ALA A 143 -9.36 -5.67 -1.09
N TYR A 144 -9.31 -4.51 -1.77
CA TYR A 144 -8.14 -4.11 -2.56
C TYR A 144 -6.93 -3.79 -1.68
N GLN A 145 -7.13 -3.13 -0.52
CA GLN A 145 -6.07 -2.90 0.48
C GLN A 145 -5.45 -4.23 0.93
N LEU A 146 -6.28 -5.20 1.31
CA LEU A 146 -5.81 -6.53 1.69
C LEU A 146 -5.02 -7.19 0.56
N ALA A 147 -5.46 -7.06 -0.70
CA ALA A 147 -4.72 -7.62 -1.82
C ALA A 147 -3.33 -6.97 -2.01
N ILE A 148 -3.20 -5.66 -1.73
CA ILE A 148 -1.90 -4.98 -1.70
C ILE A 148 -1.04 -5.51 -0.55
N GLU A 149 -1.60 -5.69 0.65
CA GLU A 149 -0.87 -6.27 1.79
C GLU A 149 -0.35 -7.67 1.46
N GLN A 150 -1.15 -8.51 0.79
CA GLN A 150 -0.70 -9.83 0.34
C GLN A 150 0.44 -9.72 -0.70
N ALA A 151 0.42 -8.70 -1.56
CA ALA A 151 1.52 -8.45 -2.49
C ALA A 151 2.81 -8.03 -1.76
N ILE A 152 2.71 -7.19 -0.72
CA ILE A 152 3.85 -6.82 0.15
C ILE A 152 4.44 -8.06 0.80
N VAL A 153 3.61 -8.90 1.43
CA VAL A 153 4.06 -10.15 2.06
C VAL A 153 4.72 -11.08 1.04
N ALA A 154 4.21 -11.16 -0.19
CA ALA A 154 4.83 -11.94 -1.26
C ALA A 154 6.20 -11.38 -1.70
N VAL A 155 6.38 -10.06 -1.70
CA VAL A 155 7.67 -9.40 -1.97
C VAL A 155 8.67 -9.67 -0.84
N GLU A 156 8.24 -9.55 0.42
CA GLU A 156 9.08 -9.83 1.60
C GLU A 156 9.50 -11.30 1.67
N GLY A 157 8.60 -12.23 1.36
CA GLY A 157 8.86 -13.66 1.28
C GLY A 157 9.48 -14.13 -0.04
N SER A 158 9.92 -13.22 -0.90
CA SER A 158 10.43 -13.56 -2.23
C SER A 158 11.84 -14.14 -2.22
N ASP A 159 12.59 -14.01 -1.12
CA ASP A 159 14.02 -14.35 -1.05
C ASP A 159 14.86 -13.68 -2.16
N SER A 160 14.38 -12.53 -2.68
CA SER A 160 14.96 -11.86 -3.87
C SER A 160 14.96 -12.74 -5.13
N GLU A 161 14.04 -13.70 -5.25
CA GLU A 161 13.83 -14.45 -6.48
C GLU A 161 13.03 -13.64 -7.49
N GLN A 162 13.61 -13.45 -8.68
CA GLN A 162 13.02 -12.63 -9.74
C GLN A 162 11.58 -13.05 -10.12
N ALA A 163 11.33 -14.35 -10.21
CA ALA A 163 10.02 -14.88 -10.56
C ALA A 163 8.97 -14.60 -9.48
N LYS A 164 9.34 -14.68 -8.19
CA LYS A 164 8.44 -14.39 -7.07
C LYS A 164 8.11 -12.89 -7.00
N LEU A 165 9.12 -12.03 -7.19
CA LEU A 165 8.91 -10.58 -7.27
C LEU A 165 7.99 -10.19 -8.43
N GLN A 166 8.15 -10.82 -9.59
CA GLN A 166 7.26 -10.61 -10.72
C GLN A 166 5.84 -11.14 -10.45
N ALA A 167 5.70 -12.30 -9.81
CA ALA A 167 4.39 -12.84 -9.43
C ALA A 167 3.63 -11.92 -8.45
N ALA A 168 4.33 -11.20 -7.57
CA ALA A 168 3.71 -10.21 -6.69
C ALA A 168 3.15 -9.01 -7.48
N LEU A 169 3.88 -8.53 -8.50
CA LEU A 169 3.39 -7.50 -9.43
C LEU A 169 2.17 -7.96 -10.23
N ASP A 170 2.20 -9.21 -10.70
CA ASP A 170 1.15 -9.79 -11.54
C ASP A 170 0.03 -10.46 -10.70
N SER A 171 -0.18 -10.00 -9.45
CA SER A 171 -1.11 -10.62 -8.51
C SER A 171 -2.55 -10.67 -9.04
N PRO A 172 -3.14 -11.88 -9.23
CA PRO A 172 -4.51 -12.01 -9.71
C PRO A 172 -5.54 -11.52 -8.69
N ALA A 173 -5.21 -11.58 -7.40
CA ALA A 173 -6.06 -11.08 -6.33
C ALA A 173 -6.19 -9.55 -6.39
N MET A 174 -5.09 -8.84 -6.65
CA MET A 174 -5.12 -7.39 -6.86
C MET A 174 -5.96 -7.04 -8.09
N ALA A 175 -5.72 -7.68 -9.24
CA ALA A 175 -6.49 -7.41 -10.46
C ALA A 175 -7.99 -7.67 -10.28
N ALA A 176 -8.38 -8.73 -9.58
CA ALA A 176 -9.78 -9.04 -9.29
C ALA A 176 -10.42 -7.99 -8.37
N ALA A 177 -9.70 -7.57 -7.33
CA ALA A 177 -10.18 -6.56 -6.39
C ALA A 177 -10.26 -5.16 -7.03
N GLU A 178 -9.30 -4.77 -7.87
CA GLU A 178 -9.33 -3.53 -8.66
C GLU A 178 -10.60 -3.46 -9.49
N LYS A 179 -10.86 -4.51 -10.28
CA LYS A 179 -12.05 -4.61 -11.12
C LYS A 179 -13.34 -4.48 -10.31
N ALA A 180 -13.36 -5.03 -9.09
CA ALA A 180 -14.52 -4.92 -8.21
C ALA A 180 -14.74 -3.48 -7.70
N VAL A 181 -13.68 -2.73 -7.40
CA VAL A 181 -13.79 -1.31 -7.04
C VAL A 181 -14.22 -0.49 -8.25
N THR A 182 -13.60 -0.67 -9.42
CA THR A 182 -13.97 0.03 -10.66
C THR A 182 -15.43 -0.21 -11.03
N ALA A 183 -15.91 -1.44 -10.90
CA ALA A 183 -17.33 -1.76 -11.14
C ALA A 183 -18.28 -1.10 -10.14
N ALA A 184 -17.88 -0.95 -8.87
CA ALA A 184 -18.66 -0.24 -7.87
C ALA A 184 -18.65 1.29 -8.09
N CYS A 185 -17.62 1.80 -8.76
CA CYS A 185 -17.47 3.21 -9.10
C CYS A 185 -18.16 3.65 -10.41
N ALA A 186 -18.58 2.70 -11.24
CA ALA A 186 -19.49 2.94 -12.37
C ALA A 186 -20.92 3.24 -11.87
#